data_AF-A0A9R1BBR9-F1
#
_entry.id   AF-A0A9R1BBR9-F1
#
_cell.length_a   1.000
_cell.length_b   1.000
_cell.length_c   1.000
_cell.angle_alpha   90.00
_cell.angle_beta   90.00
_cell.angle_gamma   90.00
#
_symmetry.space_group_name_H-M   'P 1'
#
loop_
_entity.id
_entity.type
_entity.pdbx_description
1 polymer ?
#
loop_
_entity_poly.entity_id
_entity_poly.type
_entity_poly.pdbx_seq_one_letter_code
_entity_poly.pdbx_strand_id
1 'polypeptide(L)'
;MALAPSGSGSTPVIAEVEMNGGADQSATTVRATVVQASTVFYDTPATLDKAERLIAEAAGYGSQLVVFPEAFVGGYPRGSTFGFGISISITNPKDKGKGEFQKYYAAAIDVPGTNNLQVQRSHA
;
A
#
# COMPACT_ATOMS: atom_id res chain seq x y z
N MET A 1 14.28 -21.08 19.04
CA MET A 1 13.40 -21.70 18.04
C MET A 1 12.67 -22.85 18.72
N ALA A 2 11.37 -22.72 18.93
CA ALA A 2 10.52 -23.81 19.41
C ALA A 2 9.23 -23.79 18.58
N LEU A 3 8.90 -24.93 17.97
CA LEU A 3 7.67 -25.13 17.20
C LEU A 3 6.49 -25.19 18.18
N ALA A 4 5.49 -24.33 17.99
CA ALA A 4 4.19 -24.47 18.67
C ALA A 4 3.39 -25.65 18.09
N PRO A 5 2.53 -26.31 18.89
CA PRO A 5 1.81 -27.51 18.45
C PRO A 5 0.70 -27.18 17.44
N SER A 6 0.55 -28.07 16.47
CA SER A 6 -0.43 -28.02 15.38
C SER A 6 -1.87 -28.18 15.90
N GLY A 7 -2.63 -27.08 15.86
CA GLY A 7 -4.10 -27.13 15.94
C GLY A 7 -4.70 -27.39 14.56
N SER A 8 -5.61 -28.35 14.47
CA SER A 8 -6.34 -28.68 13.24
C SER A 8 -7.40 -27.62 12.92
N GLY A 9 -7.28 -27.03 11.74
CA GLY A 9 -8.28 -26.14 11.15
C GLY A 9 -7.61 -25.31 10.06
N SER A 10 -8.14 -25.38 8.84
CA SER A 10 -7.72 -24.63 7.63
C SER A 10 -6.41 -23.85 7.75
N THR A 11 -5.36 -24.32 7.08
CA THR A 11 -4.14 -23.51 6.89
C THR A 11 -4.53 -22.07 6.61
N PRO A 12 -4.24 -21.10 7.49
CA PRO A 12 -4.48 -19.73 7.14
C PRO A 12 -3.59 -19.45 5.93
N VAL A 13 -4.18 -18.90 4.87
CA VAL A 13 -3.45 -18.49 3.65
C VAL A 13 -2.41 -17.40 3.99
N ILE A 14 -2.47 -16.87 5.21
CA ILE A 14 -1.69 -15.76 5.74
C ILE A 14 -0.80 -16.26 6.88
N ALA A 15 0.49 -15.94 6.81
CA ALA A 15 1.44 -16.26 7.87
C ALA A 15 1.20 -15.32 9.07
N GLU A 16 0.71 -15.87 10.19
CA GLU A 16 0.71 -15.16 11.47
C GLU A 16 2.08 -15.27 12.13
N VAL A 17 2.65 -14.14 12.53
CA VAL A 17 3.95 -14.09 13.22
C VAL A 17 3.76 -13.34 14.54
N GLU A 18 4.03 -14.04 15.63
CA GLU A 18 4.03 -13.45 16.96
C GLU A 18 5.37 -12.76 17.23
N MET A 19 5.35 -11.43 17.41
CA MET A 19 6.55 -10.62 17.63
C MET A 19 6.76 -10.35 19.12
N ASN A 20 7.13 -11.37 19.91
CA ASN A 20 7.47 -11.20 21.32
C ASN A 20 8.97 -10.93 21.51
N GLY A 21 9.41 -9.71 21.16
CA GLY A 21 10.81 -9.27 21.21
C GLY A 21 11.35 -8.95 22.62
N GLY A 22 11.02 -9.75 23.64
CA GLY A 22 11.44 -9.51 25.03
C GLY A 22 10.65 -8.42 25.77
N ALA A 23 9.42 -8.15 25.32
CA ALA A 23 8.55 -7.15 25.92
C ALA A 23 7.99 -7.58 27.28
N ASP A 24 7.70 -6.58 28.12
CA ASP A 24 6.92 -6.71 29.35
C ASP A 24 5.63 -7.50 29.09
N GLN A 25 5.42 -8.60 29.83
CA GLN A 25 4.23 -9.44 29.67
C GLN A 25 2.93 -8.72 30.07
N SER A 26 3.03 -7.50 30.59
CA SER A 26 1.91 -6.59 30.85
C SER A 26 1.54 -5.69 29.66
N ALA A 27 2.25 -5.73 28.53
CA ALA A 27 1.97 -4.87 27.37
C ALA A 27 0.79 -5.40 26.53
N THR A 28 -0.04 -4.48 26.04
CA THR A 28 -1.19 -4.83 25.17
C THR A 28 -0.72 -5.46 23.86
N THR A 29 -1.20 -6.67 23.57
CA THR A 29 -0.99 -7.32 22.28
C THR A 29 -1.88 -6.69 21.21
N VAL A 30 -1.27 -6.23 20.12
CA VAL A 30 -1.95 -5.65 18.96
C VAL A 30 -1.77 -6.58 17.77
N ARG A 31 -2.88 -6.90 17.07
CA ARG A 31 -2.83 -7.61 15.79
C ARG A 31 -2.67 -6.60 14.66
N ALA A 32 -1.61 -6.74 13.87
CA ALA A 32 -1.33 -5.88 12.72
C ALA A 32 -1.24 -6.70 11.44
N THR A 33 -1.68 -6.12 10.32
CA THR A 33 -1.59 -6.71 8.98
C THR A 33 -0.71 -5.84 8.08
N VAL A 34 0.20 -6.48 7.36
CA VAL A 34 0.97 -5.84 6.30
C VAL A 34 0.38 -6.28 4.96
N VAL A 35 0.01 -5.30 4.13
CA VAL A 35 -0.58 -5.55 2.82
C VAL A 35 0.52 -5.71 1.78
N GLN A 36 0.57 -6.86 1.12
CA GLN A 36 1.43 -7.09 -0.04
C GLN A 36 0.59 -7.03 -1.32
N ALA A 37 0.40 -5.82 -1.85
CA ALA A 37 -0.37 -5.60 -3.07
C ALA A 37 0.24 -4.48 -3.93
N SER A 38 0.03 -4.57 -5.26
CA SER A 38 0.38 -3.51 -6.20
C SER A 38 -0.78 -2.52 -6.41
N THR A 39 -0.43 -1.29 -6.80
CA THR A 39 -1.36 -0.27 -7.30
C THR A 39 -2.00 -0.68 -8.64
N VAL A 40 -3.13 -0.08 -9.01
CA VAL A 40 -3.62 -0.07 -10.38
C VAL A 40 -3.05 1.16 -11.07
N PHE A 41 -2.10 0.95 -11.99
CA PHE A 41 -1.29 2.04 -12.55
C PHE A 41 -2.14 3.05 -13.33
N TYR A 42 -2.01 4.34 -13.00
CA TYR A 42 -2.80 5.47 -13.53
C TYR A 42 -4.32 5.43 -13.26
N ASP A 43 -4.80 4.54 -12.40
CA ASP A 43 -6.21 4.49 -12.00
C ASP A 43 -6.30 4.58 -10.47
N THR A 44 -6.33 5.83 -10.01
CA THR A 44 -6.44 6.15 -8.59
C THR A 44 -7.76 5.65 -8.00
N PRO A 45 -8.94 5.87 -8.62
CA PRO A 45 -10.20 5.30 -8.12
C PRO A 45 -10.17 3.78 -7.96
N ALA A 46 -9.71 3.04 -8.98
CA ALA A 46 -9.63 1.57 -8.89
C ALA A 46 -8.63 1.11 -7.81
N THR A 47 -7.57 1.88 -7.58
CA THR A 47 -6.61 1.62 -6.49
C THR A 47 -7.22 1.88 -5.11
N LEU A 48 -8.06 2.90 -4.96
CA LEU A 48 -8.78 3.17 -3.72
C LEU A 48 -9.82 2.09 -3.43
N ASP A 49 -10.59 1.64 -4.43
CA ASP A 49 -11.53 0.52 -4.30
C ASP A 49 -10.80 -0.76 -3.85
N LYS A 50 -9.59 -0.98 -4.38
CA LYS A 50 -8.73 -2.10 -3.97
C LYS A 50 -8.26 -1.93 -2.52
N ALA A 51 -7.87 -0.73 -2.12
CA ALA A 51 -7.48 -0.44 -0.74
C ALA A 51 -8.61 -0.73 0.24
N GLU A 52 -9.83 -0.28 -0.07
CA GLU A 52 -11.02 -0.50 0.76
C GLU A 52 -11.31 -1.98 0.97
N ARG A 53 -11.26 -2.78 -0.11
CA ARG A 53 -11.42 -4.25 -0.03
C ARG A 53 -10.37 -4.91 0.86
N LEU A 54 -9.11 -4.50 0.73
CA LEU A 54 -8.00 -5.04 1.54
C LEU A 54 -8.10 -4.63 3.01
N ILE A 55 -8.59 -3.43 3.30
CA ILE A 55 -8.89 -2.98 4.68
C ILE A 55 -10.02 -3.82 5.27
N ALA A 56 -11.11 -4.03 4.52
CA ALA A 56 -12.23 -4.85 4.98
C ALA A 56 -11.81 -6.30 5.25
N GLU A 57 -10.97 -6.87 4.40
CA GLU A 57 -10.39 -8.21 4.59
C GLU A 57 -9.51 -8.26 5.86
N ALA A 58 -8.61 -7.28 6.05
CA ALA A 58 -7.78 -7.17 7.24
C ALA A 58 -8.61 -7.00 8.53
N ALA A 59 -9.68 -6.21 8.47
CA ALA A 59 -10.63 -6.06 9.57
C ALA A 59 -11.35 -7.39 9.88
N GLY A 60 -11.67 -8.20 8.86
CA GLY A 60 -12.21 -9.55 9.03
C GLY A 60 -11.28 -10.50 9.80
N TYR A 61 -9.97 -10.25 9.77
CA TYR A 61 -8.98 -10.97 10.58
C TYR A 61 -8.77 -10.39 11.99
N GLY A 62 -9.50 -9.34 12.37
CA GLY A 62 -9.36 -8.69 13.67
C GLY A 62 -8.13 -7.80 13.80
N SER A 63 -7.61 -7.31 12.68
CA SER A 63 -6.45 -6.41 12.67
C SER A 63 -6.82 -5.02 13.14
N GLN A 64 -6.03 -4.51 14.08
CA GLN A 64 -6.16 -3.16 14.65
C GLN A 64 -5.28 -2.15 13.91
N LEU A 65 -4.30 -2.62 13.16
CA LEU A 65 -3.40 -1.82 12.35
C LEU A 65 -3.21 -2.48 10.98
N VAL A 66 -3.35 -1.71 9.91
CA VAL A 66 -3.13 -2.17 8.53
C VAL A 66 -2.11 -1.23 7.87
N VAL A 67 -1.02 -1.80 7.34
CA VAL A 67 0.06 -1.03 6.71
C VAL A 67 0.12 -1.34 5.21
N PHE A 68 0.14 -0.29 4.40
CA PHE A 68 0.22 -0.37 2.94
C PHE A 68 1.65 -0.12 2.42
N PRO A 69 2.00 -0.63 1.23
CA PRO A 69 3.26 -0.32 0.56
C PRO A 69 3.43 1.17 0.24
N GLU A 70 4.68 1.59 0.09
CA GLU A 70 5.03 2.95 -0.35
C GLU A 70 4.42 3.27 -1.73
N ALA A 71 3.95 4.51 -1.89
CA ALA A 71 3.35 5.02 -3.13
C ALA A 71 2.18 4.16 -3.67
N PHE A 72 1.43 3.47 -2.79
CA PHE A 72 0.32 2.61 -3.21
C PHE A 72 -0.76 3.35 -3.99
N VAL A 73 -1.15 4.57 -3.58
CA VAL A 73 -2.28 5.32 -4.18
C VAL A 73 -1.93 5.92 -5.55
N GLY A 74 -0.86 6.72 -5.64
CA GLY A 74 -0.44 7.34 -6.90
C GLY A 74 0.36 6.42 -7.82
N GLY A 75 0.81 5.28 -7.29
CA GLY A 75 1.72 4.38 -7.98
C GLY A 75 3.16 4.86 -8.00
N TYR A 76 4.09 3.93 -8.11
CA TYR A 76 5.51 4.23 -8.27
C TYR A 76 5.91 4.09 -9.74
N PRO A 77 6.39 5.16 -10.41
CA PRO A 77 6.77 5.13 -11.83
C PRO A 77 8.14 4.46 -12.02
N ARG A 78 8.23 3.15 -11.72
CA ARG A 78 9.45 2.35 -11.89
C ARG A 78 9.91 2.40 -13.34
N GLY A 79 11.15 2.86 -13.57
CA GLY A 79 11.78 2.86 -14.91
C GLY A 79 11.44 4.07 -15.78
N SER A 80 10.59 4.99 -15.32
CA SER A 80 10.41 6.28 -16.00
C SER A 80 11.54 7.24 -15.62
N THR A 81 12.18 7.83 -16.63
CA THR A 81 13.10 8.98 -16.44
C THR A 81 12.39 10.30 -16.69
N PHE A 82 11.09 10.30 -17.00
CA PHE A 82 10.33 11.47 -17.44
C PHE A 82 11.04 12.27 -18.56
N GLY A 83 11.84 11.58 -19.40
CA GLY A 83 12.64 12.19 -20.45
C GLY A 83 14.01 12.75 -20.03
N PHE A 84 14.42 12.61 -18.76
CA PHE A 84 15.74 13.01 -18.25
C PHE A 84 16.68 11.80 -18.12
N GLY A 85 17.27 11.36 -19.24
CA GLY A 85 18.31 10.32 -19.27
C GLY A 85 19.53 10.77 -20.10
N ILE A 86 20.67 10.09 -19.92
CA ILE A 86 21.96 10.34 -20.62
C ILE A 86 21.85 10.32 -22.15
N SER A 87 20.77 9.77 -22.73
CA SER A 87 20.42 9.98 -24.12
C SER A 87 19.63 11.29 -24.26
N ILE A 88 20.33 12.43 -24.18
CA ILE A 88 19.86 13.65 -24.85
C ILE A 88 20.05 13.40 -26.35
N SER A 89 19.18 12.57 -26.92
CA SER A 89 19.05 12.50 -28.36
C SER A 89 18.51 13.86 -28.79
N ILE A 90 19.24 14.55 -29.66
CA ILE A 90 18.86 15.78 -30.37
C ILE A 90 17.50 15.62 -31.11
N THR A 91 16.95 14.41 -31.13
CA THR A 91 15.69 13.99 -31.74
C THR A 91 14.62 13.49 -30.76
N ASN A 92 14.80 13.52 -29.43
CA ASN A 92 13.73 13.10 -28.51
C ASN A 92 12.80 14.30 -28.22
N PRO A 93 11.54 14.31 -28.69
CA PRO A 93 10.67 15.46 -28.50
C PRO A 93 10.44 15.68 -27.01
N LYS A 94 10.77 16.90 -26.55
CA LYS A 94 10.51 17.41 -25.18
C LYS A 94 9.06 17.20 -24.71
N ASP A 95 8.16 16.88 -25.61
CA ASP A 95 6.73 16.69 -25.38
C ASP A 95 6.37 15.32 -24.78
N LYS A 96 7.16 14.27 -25.02
CA LYS A 96 6.87 12.93 -24.46
C LYS A 96 7.04 12.87 -22.94
N GLY A 97 8.13 13.44 -22.41
CA GLY A 97 8.37 13.51 -20.96
C GLY A 97 7.33 14.39 -20.23
N LYS A 98 6.88 15.47 -20.86
CA LYS A 98 5.81 16.33 -20.33
C LYS A 98 4.47 15.59 -20.24
N GLY A 99 4.12 14.80 -21.25
CA GLY A 99 2.88 14.01 -21.26
C GLY A 99 2.87 12.91 -20.18
N GLU A 100 4.01 12.24 -19.96
CA GLU A 100 4.13 11.23 -18.89
C GLU A 100 4.04 11.87 -17.49
N PHE A 101 4.70 13.02 -17.29
CA PHE A 101 4.59 13.77 -16.04
C PHE A 101 3.15 14.25 -15.78
N GLN A 102 2.46 14.76 -16.81
CA GLN A 102 1.07 15.20 -16.69
C GLN A 102 0.13 14.05 -16.28
N LYS A 103 0.29 12.85 -16.87
CA LYS A 103 -0.51 11.68 -16.50
C LYS A 103 -0.24 11.23 -15.06
N TYR A 104 1.02 11.23 -14.65
CA TYR A 104 1.40 10.91 -13.28
C TYR A 104 0.84 11.92 -12.28
N TYR A 105 0.95 13.22 -12.58
CA TYR A 105 0.38 14.28 -11.76
C TYR A 105 -1.15 14.19 -11.68
N ALA A 106 -1.84 13.88 -12.78
CA ALA A 106 -3.29 13.70 -12.79
C ALA A 106 -3.77 12.51 -11.95
N ALA A 107 -2.92 11.53 -11.69
CA ALA A 107 -3.22 10.39 -10.81
C ALA A 107 -2.88 10.66 -9.33
N ALA A 108 -2.26 11.80 -9.01
CA ALA A 108 -1.99 12.19 -7.63
C ALA A 108 -3.28 12.62 -6.92
N ILE A 109 -3.28 12.50 -5.59
CA ILE A 109 -4.36 12.99 -4.73
C ILE A 109 -3.92 14.26 -4.00
N ASP A 110 -4.83 15.21 -3.82
CA ASP A 110 -4.62 16.40 -2.99
C ASP A 110 -5.01 16.12 -1.53
N VAL A 111 -4.28 16.68 -0.56
CA VAL A 111 -4.62 16.58 0.86
C VAL A 111 -4.63 17.98 1.49
N PRO A 112 -5.77 18.49 2.00
CA PRO A 112 -7.12 17.89 2.03
C PRO A 112 -7.80 17.96 0.65
N GLY A 113 -8.41 16.86 0.21
CA GLY A 113 -9.09 16.77 -1.09
C GLY A 113 -10.37 15.95 -1.03
N THR A 114 -11.32 16.25 -1.92
CA THR A 114 -12.70 15.70 -1.93
C THR A 114 -12.78 14.22 -2.30
N ASN A 115 -11.75 13.68 -2.98
CA ASN A 115 -11.71 12.30 -3.50
C ASN A 115 -10.84 11.35 -2.66
N ASN A 116 -10.47 11.76 -1.45
CA ASN A 116 -9.65 10.94 -0.59
C ASN A 116 -10.52 9.93 0.14
N LEU A 117 -10.05 8.68 0.26
CA LEU A 117 -10.53 7.79 1.33
C LEU A 117 -10.48 8.60 2.62
N GLN A 118 -11.66 8.82 3.21
CA GLN A 118 -11.81 9.51 4.46
C GLN A 118 -11.21 8.60 5.54
N VAL A 119 -9.88 8.61 5.68
CA VAL A 119 -9.15 8.02 6.79
C VAL A 119 -9.46 8.89 8.01
N GLN A 120 -10.71 8.83 8.46
CA GLN A 120 -11.14 9.41 9.70
C GLN A 120 -10.71 8.48 10.81
N ARG A 121 -10.11 9.07 11.84
CA ARG A 121 -9.72 8.43 13.08
C ARG A 121 -10.94 7.71 13.67
N SER A 122 -11.04 6.39 13.50
CA SER A 122 -12.00 5.58 14.23
C SER A 122 -11.47 5.43 15.66
N HIS A 123 -11.89 6.34 16.54
CA HIS A 123 -11.84 6.08 17.98
C HIS A 123 -12.94 5.06 18.29
N ALA A 124 -12.53 3.83 18.57
CA ALA A 124 -13.30 2.85 19.32
C ALA A 124 -12.40 2.36 20.47
#